data_AF-A0A7J6MLZ3-F1
#
_entry.id   AF-A0A7J6MLZ3-F1
#
_cell.length_a   1.000
_cell.length_b   1.000
_cell.length_c   1.000
_cell.angle_alpha   90.00
_cell.angle_beta   90.00
_cell.angle_gamma   90.00
#
_symmetry.space_group_name_H-M   'P 1'
#
loop_
_entity.id
_entity.type
_entity.pdbx_description
1 polymer ?
#
loop_
_entity_poly.entity_id
_entity_poly.type
_entity_poly.pdbx_seq_one_letter_code
_entity_poly.pdbx_strand_id
1 'polypeptide(L)'
;MMHSLAKSSPKEPRTNETPQQVSSTTSNEPHSWLSLAILLWLDHAYTGIYAVATGCLLVYKKIDRESPNDGTFFLELILALVVYPATELLRLHWGSVANLIESPFTTCTANLCGVVTSLVVGYFIRHQFFILDVDVILGSIALSLAAAELLLAVITGFIFSTVHYSEYGKTGPILVTLSAALMLGAMIVIVSFGSD
;
A
#
# COMPACT_ATOMS: atom_id res chain seq x y z
N MET A 1 25.49 -80.36 34.56
CA MET A 1 24.98 -79.00 34.33
C MET A 1 23.47 -79.11 34.10
N MET A 2 22.65 -79.21 35.13
CA MET A 2 22.09 -78.13 35.96
C MET A 2 21.36 -77.04 35.15
N HIS A 3 20.02 -77.03 35.29
CA HIS A 3 19.11 -75.88 35.52
C HIS A 3 19.09 -74.75 34.47
N SER A 4 17.98 -74.07 34.14
CA SER A 4 16.62 -74.05 34.67
C SER A 4 15.76 -73.27 33.68
N LEU A 5 14.50 -73.70 33.52
CA LEU A 5 13.41 -72.87 33.02
C LEU A 5 13.20 -71.68 33.98
N ALA A 6 12.94 -70.49 33.45
CA ALA A 6 12.35 -69.39 34.19
C ALA A 6 11.21 -68.78 33.37
N LYS A 7 10.00 -69.01 33.90
CA LYS A 7 8.72 -68.41 33.52
C LYS A 7 8.42 -67.31 34.53
N SER A 8 8.08 -66.10 34.10
CA SER A 8 7.32 -65.15 34.94
C SER A 8 6.55 -64.12 34.09
N SER A 9 5.23 -64.22 34.18
CA SER A 9 4.14 -63.31 33.74
C SER A 9 4.11 -62.01 34.59
N PRO A 10 3.06 -61.15 34.54
CA PRO A 10 2.37 -60.44 33.45
C PRO A 10 2.39 -58.90 33.69
N LYS A 11 1.99 -58.07 32.72
CA LYS A 11 1.57 -56.68 33.02
C LYS A 11 0.49 -56.18 32.04
N GLU A 12 -0.75 -56.21 32.50
CA GLU A 12 -1.89 -55.42 32.00
C GLU A 12 -1.87 -54.01 32.67
N PRO A 13 -2.81 -53.09 32.38
CA PRO A 13 -3.12 -52.39 31.14
C PRO A 13 -2.82 -50.87 31.28
N ARG A 14 -2.70 -50.11 30.19
CA ARG A 14 -2.84 -48.64 30.27
C ARG A 14 -3.83 -48.12 29.24
N THR A 15 -4.91 -47.63 29.83
CA THR A 15 -6.00 -46.80 29.34
C THR A 15 -5.50 -45.50 28.69
N ASN A 16 -6.22 -45.10 27.65
CA ASN A 16 -6.47 -43.73 27.19
C ASN A 16 -5.28 -42.82 26.87
N GLU A 17 -4.97 -42.71 25.58
CA GLU A 17 -4.59 -41.42 25.00
C GLU A 17 -5.50 -41.15 23.80
N THR A 18 -6.36 -40.15 23.99
CA THR A 18 -7.16 -39.44 22.99
C THR A 18 -6.35 -39.21 21.70
N PRO A 19 -6.94 -39.36 20.49
CA PRO A 19 -6.26 -38.94 19.28
C PRO A 19 -5.81 -37.48 19.45
N GLN A 20 -4.51 -37.31 19.38
CA GLN A 20 -3.79 -36.06 19.50
C GLN A 20 -4.54 -34.94 18.80
N GLN A 21 -4.72 -33.83 19.52
CA GLN A 21 -4.91 -32.52 18.90
C GLN A 21 -3.88 -32.41 17.77
N VAL A 22 -4.38 -32.33 16.54
CA VAL A 22 -3.61 -31.86 15.40
C VAL A 22 -3.02 -30.54 15.86
N SER A 23 -1.73 -30.60 16.14
CA SER A 23 -0.91 -29.45 16.45
C SER A 23 -1.03 -28.58 15.21
N SER A 24 -1.84 -27.52 15.28
CA SER A 24 -1.77 -26.43 14.34
C SER A 24 -0.37 -25.86 14.50
N THR A 25 0.57 -26.42 13.74
CA THR A 25 1.84 -25.81 13.45
C THR A 25 1.50 -24.40 13.03
N THR A 26 1.74 -23.45 13.93
CA THR A 26 1.87 -22.03 13.62
C THR A 26 3.05 -21.93 12.68
N SER A 27 2.82 -22.23 11.41
CA SER A 27 3.75 -21.91 10.36
C SER A 27 3.80 -20.39 10.35
N ASN A 28 4.96 -19.85 10.73
CA ASN A 28 5.33 -18.47 10.46
C ASN A 28 5.49 -18.31 8.93
N GLU A 29 4.42 -18.58 8.19
CA GLU A 29 4.36 -18.33 6.75
C GLU A 29 4.04 -16.86 6.55
N PRO A 30 4.81 -16.15 5.71
CA PRO A 30 4.49 -14.77 5.38
C PRO A 30 3.10 -14.70 4.74
N HIS A 31 2.18 -14.01 5.42
CA HIS A 31 0.83 -13.70 4.99
C HIS A 31 0.87 -12.49 4.04
N SER A 32 1.40 -12.69 2.83
CA SER A 32 1.26 -11.71 1.75
C SER A 32 -0.22 -11.56 1.38
N TRP A 33 -0.74 -10.33 1.42
CA TRP A 33 -2.15 -10.06 1.14
C TRP A 33 -2.38 -9.92 -0.36
N LEU A 34 -3.09 -10.90 -0.93
CA LEU A 34 -3.37 -10.96 -2.36
C LEU A 34 -4.12 -9.73 -2.87
N SER A 35 -5.15 -9.26 -2.14
CA SER A 35 -5.95 -8.10 -2.55
C SER A 35 -5.12 -6.82 -2.65
N LEU A 36 -4.16 -6.62 -1.74
CA LEU A 36 -3.27 -5.47 -1.76
C LEU A 36 -2.28 -5.59 -2.94
N ALA A 37 -1.76 -6.78 -3.22
CA ALA A 37 -0.89 -7.00 -4.37
C ALA A 37 -1.59 -6.75 -5.72
N ILE A 38 -2.85 -7.17 -5.87
CA ILE A 38 -3.66 -6.91 -7.07
C ILE A 38 -3.88 -5.41 -7.25
N LEU A 39 -4.16 -4.70 -6.16
CA LEU A 39 -4.42 -3.26 -6.21
C LEU A 39 -3.16 -2.48 -6.61
N LEU A 40 -2.00 -2.81 -6.01
CA LEU A 40 -0.70 -2.23 -6.40
C LEU A 40 -0.37 -2.48 -7.88
N TRP A 41 -0.73 -3.65 -8.41
CA TRP A 41 -0.53 -3.94 -9.83
C TRP A 41 -1.44 -3.10 -10.73
N LEU A 42 -2.72 -2.96 -10.36
CA LEU A 42 -3.67 -2.13 -11.09
C LEU A 42 -3.23 -0.66 -11.08
N ASP A 43 -2.79 -0.17 -9.94
CA ASP A 43 -2.34 1.21 -9.78
C ASP A 43 -1.02 1.49 -10.51
N HIS A 44 -0.12 0.51 -10.55
CA HIS A 44 1.08 0.58 -11.39
C HIS A 44 0.73 0.73 -12.89
N ALA A 45 -0.21 -0.06 -13.40
CA ALA A 45 -0.66 0.06 -14.77
C ALA A 45 -1.35 1.41 -15.02
N TYR A 46 -2.14 1.88 -14.05
CA TYR A 46 -2.84 3.15 -14.11
C TYR A 46 -1.89 4.35 -14.10
N THR A 47 -0.81 4.31 -13.31
CA THR A 47 0.21 5.36 -13.23
C THR A 47 0.76 5.72 -14.61
N GLY A 48 1.04 4.70 -15.44
CA GLY A 48 1.53 4.92 -16.80
C GLY A 48 0.49 5.59 -17.70
N ILE A 49 -0.77 5.16 -17.62
CA ILE A 49 -1.88 5.74 -18.38
C ILE A 49 -2.08 7.21 -17.97
N TYR A 50 -2.10 7.47 -16.66
CA TYR A 50 -2.26 8.81 -16.10
C TYR A 50 -1.13 9.74 -16.56
N ALA A 51 0.14 9.33 -16.39
CA ALA A 51 1.28 10.17 -16.75
C ALA A 51 1.30 10.53 -18.26
N VAL A 52 0.97 9.57 -19.13
CA VAL A 52 0.89 9.81 -20.59
C VAL A 52 -0.29 10.73 -20.91
N ALA A 53 -1.47 10.46 -20.37
CA ALA A 53 -2.67 11.24 -20.64
C ALA A 53 -2.52 12.69 -20.16
N THR A 54 -2.10 12.90 -18.90
CA THR A 54 -1.84 14.24 -18.36
C THR A 54 -0.73 14.93 -19.15
N GLY A 55 0.33 14.23 -19.55
CA GLY A 55 1.38 14.77 -20.42
C GLY A 55 0.84 15.28 -21.78
N CYS A 56 -0.03 14.50 -22.44
CA CYS A 56 -0.69 14.91 -23.67
C CYS A 56 -1.59 16.14 -23.46
N LEU A 57 -2.34 16.17 -22.36
CA LEU A 57 -3.21 17.29 -22.01
C LEU A 57 -2.43 18.58 -21.75
N LEU A 58 -1.25 18.50 -21.11
CA LEU A 58 -0.37 19.66 -20.92
C LEU A 58 0.16 20.20 -22.25
N VAL A 59 0.57 19.33 -23.18
CA VAL A 59 1.00 19.76 -24.52
C VAL A 59 -0.15 20.40 -25.27
N TYR A 60 -1.35 19.81 -25.22
CA TYR A 60 -2.56 20.40 -25.81
C TYR A 60 -2.85 21.79 -25.23
N LYS A 61 -2.84 21.92 -23.91
CA LYS A 61 -3.03 23.19 -23.19
C LYS A 61 -2.04 24.26 -23.63
N LYS A 62 -0.78 23.90 -23.90
CA LYS A 62 0.25 24.83 -24.40
C LYS A 62 0.02 25.31 -25.84
N ILE A 63 -0.50 24.43 -26.71
CA ILE A 63 -0.73 24.75 -28.12
C ILE A 63 -1.98 25.61 -28.28
N ASP A 64 -3.08 25.21 -27.62
CA ASP A 64 -4.40 25.84 -27.77
C ASP A 64 -4.50 27.16 -26.97
N ARG A 65 -3.80 27.24 -25.84
CA ARG A 65 -3.71 28.44 -25.01
C ARG A 65 -2.27 28.93 -25.06
N GLU A 66 -2.02 30.03 -25.77
CA GLU A 66 -0.80 30.82 -25.59
C GLU A 66 -0.70 31.22 -24.11
N SER A 67 -0.08 30.36 -23.31
CA SER A 67 0.06 30.59 -21.88
C SER A 67 1.09 31.70 -21.70
N PRO A 68 0.76 32.84 -21.07
CA PRO A 68 1.65 33.99 -20.99
C PRO A 68 2.87 33.77 -20.07
N ASN A 69 3.08 32.57 -19.54
CA ASN A 69 4.12 32.29 -18.56
C ASN A 69 4.75 30.89 -18.78
N ASP A 70 5.81 30.85 -19.59
CA ASP A 70 6.56 29.62 -19.90
C ASP A 70 7.08 28.90 -18.65
N GLY A 71 7.44 29.64 -17.58
CA GLY A 71 7.97 29.08 -16.34
C GLY A 71 7.00 28.13 -15.62
N THR A 72 5.70 28.43 -15.64
CA THR A 72 4.67 27.58 -15.00
C THR A 72 4.47 26.29 -15.79
N PHE A 73 4.55 26.34 -17.12
CA PHE A 73 4.44 25.16 -17.98
C PHE A 73 5.57 24.15 -17.73
N PHE A 74 6.82 24.61 -17.60
CA PHE A 74 7.94 23.70 -17.31
C PHE A 74 7.78 23.00 -15.95
N LEU A 75 7.26 23.71 -14.94
CA LEU A 75 6.96 23.13 -13.64
C LEU A 75 5.87 22.05 -13.76
N GLU A 76 4.75 22.35 -14.41
CA GLU A 76 3.66 21.38 -14.65
C GLU A 76 4.17 20.12 -15.38
N LEU A 77 5.06 20.30 -16.37
CA LEU A 77 5.66 19.18 -17.10
C LEU A 77 6.56 18.31 -16.22
N ILE A 78 7.44 18.91 -15.41
CA ILE A 78 8.31 18.18 -14.47
C ILE A 78 7.46 17.44 -13.44
N LEU A 79 6.41 18.11 -12.94
CA LEU A 79 5.52 17.53 -11.94
C LEU A 79 4.77 16.31 -12.48
N ALA A 80 4.30 16.37 -13.74
CA ALA A 80 3.56 15.29 -14.40
C ALA A 80 4.45 14.13 -14.86
N LEU A 81 5.58 14.41 -15.53
CA LEU A 81 6.41 13.38 -16.18
C LEU A 81 7.55 12.85 -15.31
N VAL A 82 7.90 13.55 -14.23
CA VAL A 82 9.02 13.16 -13.36
C VAL A 82 8.55 12.92 -11.94
N VAL A 83 8.00 13.94 -11.28
CA VAL A 83 7.71 13.87 -9.83
C VAL A 83 6.60 12.87 -9.55
N TYR A 84 5.46 12.97 -10.25
CA TYR A 84 4.35 12.03 -10.09
C TYR A 84 4.77 10.57 -10.31
N PRO A 85 5.31 10.16 -11.48
CA PRO A 85 5.64 8.75 -11.70
C PRO A 85 6.78 8.28 -10.79
N ALA A 86 7.78 9.12 -10.48
CA ALA A 86 8.86 8.71 -9.58
C ALA A 86 8.35 8.45 -8.15
N THR A 87 7.52 9.36 -7.62
CA THR A 87 6.95 9.21 -6.27
C THR A 87 5.95 8.05 -6.22
N GLU A 88 5.19 7.83 -7.28
CA GLU A 88 4.23 6.73 -7.35
C GLU A 88 4.90 5.37 -7.50
N LEU A 89 5.92 5.26 -8.35
CA LEU A 89 6.71 4.04 -8.43
C LEU A 89 7.42 3.71 -7.11
N LEU A 90 7.91 4.74 -6.41
CA LEU A 90 8.52 4.57 -5.09
C LEU A 90 7.48 4.08 -4.07
N ARG A 91 6.28 4.68 -4.07
CA ARG A 91 5.16 4.28 -3.24
C ARG A 91 4.77 2.82 -3.48
N LEU A 92 4.62 2.43 -4.75
CA LEU A 92 4.27 1.07 -5.16
C LEU A 92 5.36 0.07 -4.81
N HIS A 93 6.63 0.44 -5.00
CA HIS A 93 7.77 -0.39 -4.63
C HIS A 93 7.78 -0.66 -3.12
N TRP A 94 7.70 0.39 -2.29
CA TRP A 94 7.65 0.22 -0.84
C TRP A 94 6.38 -0.49 -0.38
N GLY A 95 5.23 -0.26 -1.03
CA GLY A 95 4.00 -1.00 -0.75
C GLY A 95 4.15 -2.50 -1.01
N SER A 96 4.78 -2.87 -2.13
CA SER A 96 5.07 -4.27 -2.45
C SER A 96 6.08 -4.89 -1.49
N VAL A 97 7.14 -4.14 -1.13
CA VAL A 97 8.14 -4.61 -0.15
C VAL A 97 7.47 -4.78 1.21
N ALA A 98 6.69 -3.81 1.68
CA ALA A 98 5.97 -3.86 2.96
C ALA A 98 5.06 -5.09 3.05
N ASN A 99 4.38 -5.44 1.95
CA ASN A 99 3.54 -6.63 1.89
C ASN A 99 4.33 -7.95 1.95
N LEU A 100 5.56 -7.97 1.40
CA LEU A 100 6.42 -9.16 1.38
C LEU A 100 7.15 -9.39 2.71
N ILE A 101 7.63 -8.32 3.33
CA ILE A 101 8.42 -8.40 4.58
C ILE A 101 7.57 -8.16 5.83
N GLU A 102 6.28 -7.88 5.67
CA GLU A 102 5.33 -7.60 6.75
C GLU A 102 5.82 -6.51 7.72
N SER A 103 6.50 -5.47 7.20
CA SER A 103 7.11 -4.44 8.05
C SER A 103 6.24 -3.20 8.18
N PRO A 104 5.82 -2.81 9.41
CA PRO A 104 5.06 -1.58 9.62
C PRO A 104 5.88 -0.32 9.29
N PHE A 105 7.22 -0.39 9.38
CA PHE A 105 8.10 0.70 8.98
C PHE A 105 8.02 0.96 7.48
N THR A 106 8.07 -0.10 6.67
CA THR A 106 7.97 0.01 5.22
C THR A 106 6.56 0.42 4.77
N THR A 107 5.51 -0.02 5.48
CA THR A 107 4.15 0.50 5.26
C THR A 107 4.08 2.01 5.50
N CYS A 108 4.75 2.52 6.55
CA CYS A 108 4.83 3.95 6.81
C CYS A 108 5.54 4.71 5.67
N THR A 109 6.68 4.21 5.18
CA THR A 109 7.39 4.87 4.07
C THR A 109 6.55 4.90 2.79
N ALA A 110 5.80 3.84 2.50
CA ALA A 110 4.85 3.81 1.39
C ALA A 110 3.76 4.88 1.57
N ASN A 111 3.13 4.97 2.75
CA ASN A 111 2.12 5.98 3.04
C ASN A 111 2.65 7.41 2.90
N LEU A 112 3.88 7.68 3.34
CA LEU A 112 4.51 8.99 3.18
C LEU A 112 4.73 9.34 1.70
N CYS A 113 5.13 8.39 0.86
CA CYS A 113 5.19 8.61 -0.59
C CYS A 113 3.78 8.90 -1.15
N GLY A 114 2.75 8.21 -0.65
CA GLY A 114 1.35 8.46 -1.01
C GLY A 114 0.82 9.84 -0.68
N VAL A 115 1.31 10.46 0.41
CA VAL A 115 1.02 11.88 0.69
C VAL A 115 1.52 12.76 -0.45
N VAL A 116 2.78 12.55 -0.88
CA VAL A 116 3.39 13.36 -1.94
C VAL A 116 2.66 13.14 -3.27
N THR A 117 2.38 11.89 -3.66
CA THR A 117 1.62 11.60 -4.87
C THR A 117 0.24 12.27 -4.83
N SER A 118 -0.49 12.14 -3.72
CA SER A 118 -1.84 12.71 -3.59
C SER A 118 -1.80 14.22 -3.77
N LEU A 119 -0.82 14.91 -3.18
CA LEU A 119 -0.66 16.37 -3.33
C LEU A 119 -0.39 16.77 -4.79
N VAL A 120 0.41 15.99 -5.52
CA VAL A 120 0.68 16.23 -6.94
C VAL A 120 -0.59 16.06 -7.77
N VAL A 121 -1.35 14.98 -7.56
CA VAL A 121 -2.63 14.75 -8.24
C VAL A 121 -3.63 15.87 -7.92
N GLY A 122 -3.73 16.26 -6.65
CA GLY A 122 -4.58 17.37 -6.21
C GLY A 122 -4.20 18.71 -6.84
N TYR A 123 -2.91 18.97 -7.02
CA TYR A 123 -2.43 20.15 -7.75
C TYR A 123 -2.94 20.17 -9.19
N PHE A 124 -2.86 19.04 -9.90
CA PHE A 124 -3.36 18.93 -11.27
C PHE A 124 -4.87 19.09 -11.36
N ILE A 125 -5.64 18.46 -10.47
CA ILE A 125 -7.10 18.62 -10.41
C ILE A 125 -7.48 20.11 -10.26
N ARG A 126 -6.78 20.85 -9.39
CA ARG A 126 -7.10 22.27 -9.12
C ARG A 126 -6.68 23.23 -10.24
N HIS A 127 -5.61 22.92 -10.99
CA HIS A 127 -5.11 23.79 -12.07
C HIS A 127 -5.73 23.50 -13.45
N GLN A 128 -6.76 22.64 -13.54
CA GLN A 128 -7.48 22.42 -14.80
C GLN A 128 -8.39 23.59 -15.16
N PHE A 129 -8.48 23.86 -16.47
CA PHE A 129 -9.51 24.74 -17.03
C PHE A 129 -10.71 23.90 -17.47
N PHE A 130 -11.91 24.50 -17.48
CA PHE A 130 -13.23 23.90 -17.75
C PHE A 130 -13.37 23.02 -19.01
N ILE A 131 -12.37 23.01 -19.90
CA ILE A 131 -12.35 22.20 -21.14
C ILE A 131 -11.59 20.85 -20.92
N LEU A 132 -10.82 20.72 -19.83
CA LEU A 132 -10.00 19.55 -19.49
C LEU A 132 -10.60 18.72 -18.35
N ASP A 133 -11.92 18.49 -18.35
CA ASP A 133 -12.59 17.61 -17.39
C ASP A 133 -12.01 16.18 -17.36
N VAL A 134 -11.36 15.78 -18.45
CA VAL A 134 -10.66 14.48 -18.56
C VAL A 134 -9.58 14.34 -17.49
N ASP A 135 -8.79 15.39 -17.18
CA ASP A 135 -7.72 15.29 -16.18
C ASP A 135 -8.30 15.24 -14.75
N VAL A 136 -9.46 15.87 -14.53
CA VAL A 136 -10.20 15.76 -13.25
C VAL A 136 -10.68 14.33 -13.04
N ILE A 137 -11.26 13.70 -14.08
CA ILE A 137 -11.69 12.31 -14.02
C ILE A 137 -10.50 11.39 -13.75
N LEU A 138 -9.41 11.55 -14.51
CA LEU A 138 -8.18 10.78 -14.34
C LEU A 138 -7.60 10.95 -12.92
N GLY A 139 -7.56 12.17 -12.40
CA GLY A 139 -7.05 12.45 -11.06
C GLY A 139 -7.94 11.86 -9.98
N SER A 140 -9.26 11.89 -10.17
CA SER A 140 -10.22 11.31 -9.23
C SER A 140 -10.09 9.78 -9.13
N ILE A 141 -9.83 9.11 -10.25
CA ILE A 141 -9.58 7.65 -10.27
C ILE A 141 -8.26 7.34 -9.57
N ALA A 142 -7.20 8.10 -9.84
CA ALA A 142 -5.91 7.96 -9.14
C ALA A 142 -6.07 8.07 -7.62
N LEU A 143 -6.80 9.10 -7.17
CA LEU A 143 -7.04 9.35 -5.75
C LEU A 143 -7.89 8.24 -5.11
N SER A 144 -8.85 7.69 -5.87
CA SER A 144 -9.69 6.58 -5.41
C SER A 144 -8.89 5.28 -5.25
N LEU A 145 -7.98 4.98 -6.20
CA LEU A 145 -7.06 3.85 -6.09
C LEU A 145 -6.14 4.01 -4.87
N ALA A 146 -5.51 5.18 -4.73
CA ALA A 146 -4.67 5.49 -3.58
C ALA A 146 -5.44 5.40 -2.24
N ALA A 147 -6.72 5.79 -2.20
CA ALA A 147 -7.55 5.67 -1.00
C ALA A 147 -7.88 4.21 -0.67
N ALA A 148 -8.20 3.39 -1.67
CA ALA A 148 -8.43 1.96 -1.50
C ALA A 148 -7.14 1.24 -1.02
N GLU A 149 -5.99 1.64 -1.56
CA GLU A 149 -4.69 1.12 -1.13
C GLU A 149 -4.37 1.53 0.31
N LEU A 150 -4.63 2.77 0.69
CA LEU A 150 -4.45 3.23 2.06
C LEU A 150 -5.29 2.40 3.04
N LEU A 151 -6.56 2.14 2.71
CA LEU A 151 -7.43 1.30 3.55
C LEU A 151 -6.85 -0.10 3.75
N LEU A 152 -6.42 -0.75 2.67
CA LEU A 152 -5.81 -2.07 2.75
C LEU A 152 -4.47 -2.03 3.48
N ALA A 153 -3.61 -1.03 3.23
CA ALA A 153 -2.30 -0.86 3.85
C ALA A 153 -2.40 -0.63 5.36
N VAL A 154 -3.44 0.08 5.82
CA VAL A 154 -3.73 0.24 7.25
C VAL A 154 -4.12 -1.10 7.87
N ILE A 155 -5.07 -1.81 7.25
CA ILE A 155 -5.52 -3.12 7.75
C ILE A 155 -4.34 -4.09 7.84
N THR A 156 -3.56 -4.25 6.77
CA THR A 156 -2.40 -5.14 6.76
C THR A 156 -1.31 -4.67 7.72
N GLY A 157 -1.03 -3.36 7.79
CA GLY A 157 -0.06 -2.79 8.73
C GLY A 157 -0.41 -3.02 10.20
N PHE A 158 -1.70 -2.98 10.57
CA PHE A 158 -2.17 -3.36 11.91
C PHE A 158 -1.96 -4.85 12.16
N ILE A 159 -2.30 -5.71 11.20
CA ILE A 159 -2.12 -7.16 11.32
C ILE A 159 -0.63 -7.49 11.50
N PHE A 160 0.24 -6.91 10.68
CA PHE A 160 1.70 -7.07 10.79
C PHE A 160 2.23 -6.60 12.14
N SER A 161 1.73 -5.48 12.66
CA SER A 161 2.09 -4.98 13.99
C SER A 161 1.68 -5.94 15.12
N THR A 162 0.58 -6.68 14.95
CA THR A 162 0.15 -7.68 15.93
C THR A 162 0.96 -8.98 15.85
N VAL A 163 1.28 -9.42 14.62
CA VAL A 163 2.08 -10.63 14.38
C VAL A 163 3.52 -10.43 14.86
N HIS A 164 4.13 -9.29 14.51
CA HIS A 164 5.52 -8.94 14.87
C HIS A 164 5.61 -8.06 16.12
N TYR A 165 4.64 -8.17 17.04
CA TYR A 165 4.61 -7.33 18.25
C TYR A 165 5.87 -7.48 19.11
N SER A 166 6.53 -8.63 19.08
CA SER A 166 7.80 -8.85 19.79
C SER A 166 8.94 -7.94 19.31
N GLU A 167 8.92 -7.52 18.04
CA GLU A 167 9.99 -6.73 17.41
C GLU A 167 9.67 -5.23 17.46
N TYR A 168 8.41 -4.87 17.18
CA TYR A 168 8.00 -3.46 17.08
C TYR A 168 7.29 -2.94 18.34
N GLY A 169 6.80 -3.81 19.22
CA GLY A 169 6.04 -3.42 20.40
C GLY A 169 4.93 -2.42 20.07
N LYS A 170 4.88 -1.31 20.82
CA LYS A 170 3.88 -0.24 20.59
C LYS A 170 4.21 0.69 19.42
N THR A 171 5.42 0.69 18.89
CA THR A 171 5.82 1.68 17.86
C THR A 171 5.23 1.36 16.49
N GLY A 172 5.11 0.07 16.13
CA GLY A 172 4.50 -0.38 14.88
C GLY A 172 3.10 0.20 14.61
N PRO A 173 2.09 -0.05 15.49
CA PRO A 173 0.74 0.44 15.25
C PRO A 173 0.64 1.97 15.32
N ILE A 174 1.46 2.64 16.15
CA ILE A 174 1.53 4.10 16.20
C ILE A 174 2.01 4.66 14.87
N LEU A 175 3.06 4.07 14.29
CA LEU A 175 3.66 4.53 13.04
C LEU A 175 2.71 4.36 11.85
N VAL A 176 2.03 3.22 11.77
CA VAL A 176 1.00 2.96 10.76
C VAL A 176 -0.16 3.96 10.89
N THR A 177 -0.65 4.19 12.11
CA THR A 177 -1.76 5.12 12.36
C THR A 177 -1.38 6.56 12.01
N LEU A 178 -0.20 7.02 12.41
CA LEU A 178 0.26 8.39 12.16
C LEU A 178 0.43 8.65 10.66
N SER A 179 1.08 7.73 9.94
CA SER A 179 1.29 7.87 8.50
C SER A 179 -0.02 7.81 7.72
N ALA A 180 -0.96 6.96 8.14
CA ALA A 180 -2.28 6.88 7.54
C ALA A 180 -3.12 8.13 7.80
N ALA A 181 -3.08 8.67 9.02
CA ALA A 181 -3.77 9.92 9.35
C ALA A 181 -3.23 11.09 8.51
N LEU A 182 -1.92 11.14 8.28
CA LEU A 182 -1.30 12.15 7.42
C LEU A 182 -1.78 12.04 5.96
N MET A 183 -1.80 10.82 5.41
CA MET A 183 -2.28 10.58 4.04
C MET A 183 -3.77 10.89 3.89
N LEU A 184 -4.59 10.47 4.85
CA LEU A 184 -6.02 10.79 4.87
C LEU A 184 -6.24 12.31 4.97
N GLY A 185 -5.48 12.99 5.83
CA GLY A 185 -5.52 14.45 5.96
C GLY A 185 -5.18 15.16 4.65
N ALA A 186 -4.16 14.69 3.93
CA ALA A 186 -3.81 15.22 2.60
C ALA A 186 -4.96 15.03 1.59
N MET A 187 -5.59 13.85 1.56
CA MET A 187 -6.73 13.58 0.69
C MET A 187 -7.94 14.47 1.02
N ILE A 188 -8.27 14.65 2.30
CA ILE A 188 -9.36 15.54 2.74
C ILE A 188 -9.09 16.98 2.29
N VAL A 189 -7.87 17.46 2.47
CA VAL A 189 -7.44 18.78 2.03
C VAL A 189 -7.69 18.95 0.52
N ILE A 190 -7.26 17.98 -0.29
CA ILE A 190 -7.43 18.01 -1.75
C ILE A 190 -8.91 18.09 -2.13
N VAL A 191 -9.75 17.23 -1.54
CA VAL A 191 -11.20 17.22 -1.81
C VAL A 191 -11.87 18.52 -1.38
N SER A 192 -11.46 19.08 -0.23
CA SER A 192 -12.03 20.33 0.30
C SER A 192 -11.72 21.54 -0.57
N PHE A 193 -10.49 21.62 -1.11
CA PHE A 193 -10.09 22.70 -2.02
C PHE A 193 -10.61 22.53 -3.46
N GLY A 194 -11.33 21.45 -3.76
CA GLY A 194 -11.96 21.21 -5.06
C GLY A 194 -13.40 21.73 -5.18
N SER A 195 -14.01 22.25 -4.10
CA SER A 195 -15.42 22.68 -4.06
C SER A 195 -15.66 24.20 -4.16
N ASP A 196 -14.61 25.00 -4.35
CA ASP A 196 -14.66 26.47 -4.51
C ASP A 196 -14.41 26.87 -5.98
#